data_AF-Q12SJ0-F1
#
_entry.id   AF-Q12SJ0-F1
#
_cell.length_a   1.000
_cell.length_b   1.000
_cell.length_c   1.000
_cell.angle_alpha   90.00
_cell.angle_beta   90.00
_cell.angle_gamma   90.00
#
_symmetry.space_group_name_H-M   'P 1'
#
loop_
_entity.id
_entity.type
_entity.pdbx_description
1 polymer ?
#
loop_
_entity_poly.entity_id
_entity_poly.type
_entity_poly.pdbx_seq_one_letter_code
_entity_poly.pdbx_strand_id
1 'polypeptide(L)' 'MPDVGPKLASRLLHHFNNVEAVFIASEAALMQVDGIGKQKAKKIREILTHS' A
#
# COMPACT_ATOMS: atom_id res chain seq x y z
N MET A 1 -2.62 7.54 -7.20
CA MET A 1 -1.59 6.47 -7.19
C MET A 1 -1.74 5.67 -8.48
N PRO A 2 -0.81 5.79 -9.45
CA PRO A 2 -1.06 5.37 -10.83
C PRO A 2 -1.26 3.86 -11.08
N ASP A 3 -1.08 2.97 -10.08
CA ASP A 3 -1.31 1.52 -10.24
C ASP A 3 -2.13 0.90 -9.11
N VAL A 4 -2.56 1.71 -8.13
CA VAL A 4 -3.37 1.26 -6.98
C VAL A 4 -4.82 1.64 -7.25
N GLY A 5 -5.63 0.65 -7.63
CA GLY A 5 -7.06 0.86 -7.89
C GLY A 5 -7.79 1.46 -6.66
N PRO A 6 -8.91 2.18 -6.87
CA PRO A 6 -9.60 2.94 -5.82
C PRO A 6 -10.02 2.07 -4.63
N LYS A 7 -10.44 0.82 -4.88
CA LYS A 7 -10.75 -0.13 -3.80
C LYS A 7 -9.56 -0.45 -2.90
N LEU A 8 -8.35 -0.49 -3.45
CA LEU A 8 -7.14 -0.78 -2.68
C LEU A 8 -6.67 0.46 -1.91
N ALA A 9 -6.76 1.63 -2.54
CA ALA A 9 -6.49 2.90 -1.86
C ALA A 9 -7.40 3.11 -0.64
N SER A 10 -8.71 2.81 -0.76
CA SER A 10 -9.62 2.89 0.39
C SER A 10 -9.25 1.93 1.51
N ARG A 11 -8.83 0.68 1.20
CA ARG A 11 -8.39 -0.28 2.23
C ARG A 11 -7.11 0.16 2.92
N LEU A 12 -6.15 0.69 2.15
CA LEU A 12 -4.91 1.23 2.68
C LEU A 12 -5.19 2.39 3.64
N LEU A 13 -6.03 3.35 3.23
CA LEU A 13 -6.42 4.46 4.10
C LEU A 13 -7.17 4.01 5.34
N HIS A 14 -8.07 3.02 5.21
CA HIS A 14 -8.80 2.47 6.35
C HIS A 14 -7.87 1.70 7.32
N HIS A 15 -6.82 1.04 6.83
CA HIS A 15 -5.89 0.29 7.67
C HIS A 15 -4.81 1.17 8.31
N PHE A 16 -4.24 2.10 7.54
CA PHE A 16 -3.13 2.95 7.97
C PHE A 16 -3.56 4.32 8.50
N ASN A 17 -4.86 4.63 8.45
CA ASN A 17 -5.49 5.84 8.96
C ASN A 17 -5.15 7.15 8.20
N ASN A 18 -3.95 7.26 7.62
CA ASN A 18 -3.51 8.40 6.83
C ASN A 18 -2.54 7.99 5.70
N VAL A 19 -2.29 8.91 4.77
CA VAL A 19 -1.46 8.67 3.58
C VAL A 19 0.03 8.55 3.93
N GLU A 20 0.52 9.33 4.90
CA GLU A 20 1.93 9.28 5.32
C GLU A 20 2.31 7.90 5.86
N ALA A 21 1.42 7.30 6.66
CA ALA A 21 1.58 5.96 7.20
C ALA A 21 1.69 4.89 6.09
N VAL A 22 0.96 5.05 4.99
CA VAL A 22 1.09 4.16 3.81
C VAL A 22 2.45 4.34 3.13
N PHE A 23 2.98 5.56 3.09
CA PHE A 23 4.27 5.87 2.49
C PHE A 23 5.46 5.28 3.24
N ILE A 24 5.38 5.25 4.58
CA ILE A 24 6.44 4.68 5.43
C ILE A 24 6.21 3.19 5.77
N ALA A 25 5.07 2.61 5.37
CA ALA A 25 4.75 1.21 5.64
C ALA A 25 5.76 0.26 4.99
N SER A 26 6.21 -0.72 5.76
CA SER A 26 7.02 -1.83 5.24
C SER A 26 6.17 -2.79 4.40
N GLU A 27 6.79 -3.58 3.52
CA GLU A 27 6.09 -4.61 2.74
C GLU A 27 5.27 -5.57 3.62
N ALA A 28 5.82 -5.95 4.78
CA ALA A 28 5.13 -6.80 5.75
C ALA A 28 3.85 -6.15 6.32
N ALA A 29 3.88 -4.83 6.57
CA ALA A 29 2.71 -4.09 7.04
C ALA A 29 1.66 -3.97 5.93
N LEU A 30 2.09 -3.69 4.68
CA LEU A 30 1.20 -3.65 3.52
C LEU A 30 0.48 -5.00 3.31
N MET A 31 1.17 -6.11 3.55
CA MET A 31 0.57 -7.46 3.45
C MET A 31 -0.51 -7.77 4.49
N GLN A 32 -0.63 -6.98 5.57
CA GLN A 32 -1.73 -7.13 6.52
C GLN A 32 -3.05 -6.57 6.01
N VAL A 33 -3.03 -5.81 4.91
CA VAL A 33 -4.24 -5.31 4.27
C VAL A 33 -4.86 -6.40 3.42
N ASP A 34 -6.15 -6.65 3.64
CA ASP A 34 -6.89 -7.66 2.90
C ASP A 34 -6.78 -7.47 1.37
N GLY A 35 -6.35 -8.52 0.68
CA GLY A 35 -6.12 -8.51 -0.77
C GLY A 35 -4.75 -7.98 -1.21
N ILE A 36 -3.82 -7.72 -0.28
CA ILE A 36 -2.40 -7.44 -0.55
C ILE A 36 -1.53 -8.64 -0.20
N GLY A 37 -1.11 -9.37 -1.23
CA GLY A 37 -0.04 -10.37 -1.11
C GLY A 37 1.35 -9.78 -1.37
N LYS A 38 2.39 -10.61 -1.20
CA LYS A 38 3.80 -10.23 -1.37
C LYS A 38 4.10 -9.48 -2.67
N GLN A 39 3.56 -9.94 -3.80
CA GLN A 39 3.78 -9.28 -5.10
C GLN A 39 3.20 -7.86 -5.13
N LYS A 40 1.99 -7.67 -4.60
CA LYS A 40 1.36 -6.34 -4.54
C LYS A 40 2.07 -5.44 -3.55
N ALA A 41 2.45 -5.95 -2.38
CA ALA A 41 3.19 -5.17 -1.38
C ALA A 41 4.52 -4.65 -1.95
N LYS A 42 5.28 -5.52 -2.62
CA LYS A 42 6.52 -5.14 -3.29
C LYS A 42 6.28 -4.07 -4.36
N LYS A 43 5.31 -4.27 -5.25
CA LYS A 43 5.00 -3.32 -6.33
C LYS A 43 4.58 -1.95 -5.79
N ILE A 44 3.78 -1.91 -4.71
CA ILE A 44 3.41 -0.69 -4.02
C ILE A 44 4.67 0.01 -3.47
N ARG A 45 5.58 -0.75 -2.83
CA ARG A 45 6.81 -0.19 -2.27
C ARG A 45 7.75 0.36 -3.34
N GLU A 46 7.87 -0.33 -4.47
CA GLU A 46 8.63 0.13 -5.63
C GLU A 46 8.10 1.46 -6.15
N ILE A 47 6.78 1.59 -6.36
CA ILE A 47 6.13 2.83 -6.82
C ILE A 47 6.37 3.99 -5.85
N LEU A 48 6.22 3.75 -4.54
CA LEU A 48 6.36 4.78 -3.51
C LEU A 48 7.80 5.26 -3.31
N THR A 49 8.80 4.47 -3.69
CA THR A 49 10.22 4.78 -3.47
C THR A 49 10.90 5.35 -4.71
N HIS A 50 10.37 5.09 -5.91
CA HIS A 50 10.91 5.58 -7.19
C HIS A 50 10.16 6.79 -7.78
N SER A 51 9.27 7.44 -7.01
CA SER A 51 8.53 8.65 -7.43
C SER A 51 9.14 9.93 -6.89
#